data_AF-A0A959JLZ8-F1
#
_entry.id   AF-A0A959JLZ8-F1
#
_cell.length_a   1.000
_cell.length_b   1.000
_cell.length_c   1.000
_cell.angle_alpha   90.00
_cell.angle_beta   90.00
_cell.angle_gamma   90.00
#
_symmetry.space_group_name_H-M   'P 1'
#
loop_
_entity.id
_entity.type
_entity.pdbx_description
1 polymer ?
#
loop_
_entity_poly.entity_id
_entity_poly.type
_entity_poly.pdbx_seq_one_letter_code
_entity_poly.pdbx_strand_id
1 'polypeptide(L)'
;SIGTVGGLTSLHPLAKISLNILGNPSALELMRITAAVGLAQNFAAIRSLVTTGIQHGHMKMHLMNILNSLKANDAQINEAITHFKNTTVSYAAVRQFLQNHPQNT
;
A
#
# COMPACT_ATOMS: atom_id res chain seq x y z
N SER A 1 -14.52 -22.31 14.37
CA SER A 1 -15.91 -22.26 13.82
C SER A 1 -16.37 -20.81 13.80
N ILE A 2 -17.23 -20.43 12.85
CA ILE A 2 -17.88 -19.11 12.80
C ILE A 2 -19.36 -19.27 13.19
N GLY A 3 -19.91 -18.31 13.91
CA GLY A 3 -21.33 -18.23 14.24
C GLY A 3 -21.98 -17.01 13.59
N THR A 4 -23.24 -17.14 13.18
CA THR A 4 -24.05 -16.06 12.59
C THR A 4 -25.21 -15.61 13.48
N VAL A 5 -25.37 -16.28 14.63
CA VAL A 5 -26.37 -15.97 15.66
C VAL A 5 -25.74 -16.08 17.06
N GLY A 6 -26.14 -15.19 17.97
CA GLY A 6 -25.71 -15.21 19.38
C GLY A 6 -24.41 -14.45 19.68
N GLY A 7 -24.22 -14.11 20.96
CA GLY A 7 -23.04 -13.40 21.46
C GLY A 7 -22.85 -12.00 20.83
N LEU A 8 -21.60 -11.63 20.55
CA LEU A 8 -21.24 -10.31 19.99
C LEU A 8 -21.84 -10.02 18.61
N THR A 9 -22.15 -11.06 17.81
CA THR A 9 -22.73 -10.88 16.47
C THR A 9 -24.15 -10.29 16.53
N SER A 10 -24.87 -10.51 17.63
CA SER A 10 -26.20 -9.96 17.88
C SER A 10 -26.18 -8.70 18.74
N LEU A 11 -25.15 -8.54 19.59
CA LEU A 11 -25.03 -7.40 20.51
C LEU A 11 -24.38 -6.16 19.88
N HIS A 12 -23.35 -6.33 19.04
CA HIS A 12 -22.62 -5.21 18.49
C HIS A 12 -23.29 -4.69 17.20
N PRO A 13 -23.75 -3.42 17.14
CA PRO A 13 -24.49 -2.89 15.99
C PRO A 13 -23.75 -3.06 14.65
N LEU A 14 -22.43 -2.82 14.63
CA LEU A 14 -21.64 -3.02 13.41
C LEU A 14 -21.61 -4.48 12.93
N ALA A 15 -21.56 -5.45 13.83
CA ALA A 15 -21.53 -6.86 13.43
C ALA A 15 -22.86 -7.26 12.77
N LYS A 16 -23.97 -6.78 13.32
CA LYS A 16 -25.32 -6.98 12.76
C LYS A 16 -25.49 -6.32 11.39
N ILE A 17 -24.99 -5.09 11.23
CA ILE A 17 -25.00 -4.38 9.94
C ILE A 17 -24.14 -5.12 8.91
N SER A 18 -22.93 -5.57 9.27
CA SER A 18 -22.06 -6.32 8.37
C SER A 18 -22.69 -7.63 7.89
N LEU A 19 -23.37 -8.38 8.78
CA LEU A 19 -24.13 -9.58 8.38
C LEU A 19 -25.30 -9.25 7.47
N ASN A 20 -26.00 -8.13 7.72
CA ASN A 20 -27.10 -7.68 6.86
C ASN A 20 -26.61 -7.32 5.45
N ILE A 21 -25.48 -6.59 5.34
CA ILE A 21 -24.84 -6.27 4.05
C ILE A 21 -24.48 -7.55 3.28
N LEU A 22 -24.04 -8.60 3.99
CA LEU A 22 -23.74 -9.91 3.41
C LEU A 22 -24.98 -10.76 3.10
N GLY A 23 -26.19 -10.26 3.32
CA GLY A 23 -27.44 -10.97 3.06
C GLY A 23 -27.87 -11.95 4.17
N ASN A 24 -27.38 -11.77 5.39
CA ASN A 24 -27.61 -12.64 6.56
C ASN A 24 -27.33 -14.13 6.27
N PRO A 25 -26.08 -14.47 5.89
CA PRO A 25 -25.72 -15.85 5.58
C PRO A 25 -25.85 -16.77 6.81
N SER A 26 -26.06 -18.06 6.56
CA SER A 26 -25.85 -19.10 7.57
C SER A 26 -24.37 -19.20 7.96
N ALA A 27 -24.08 -19.83 9.11
CA ALA A 27 -22.70 -20.04 9.55
C ALA A 27 -21.84 -20.77 8.51
N LEU A 28 -22.44 -21.75 7.81
CA LEU A 28 -21.75 -22.49 6.75
C LEU A 28 -21.44 -21.61 5.53
N GLU A 29 -22.38 -20.78 5.11
CA GLU A 29 -22.18 -19.83 4.01
C GLU A 29 -21.13 -18.79 4.37
N LEU A 30 -21.20 -18.23 5.59
CA LEU A 30 -20.22 -17.26 6.06
C LEU A 30 -18.82 -17.87 6.10
N MET A 31 -18.67 -19.12 6.54
CA MET A 31 -17.37 -19.82 6.50
C MET A 31 -16.83 -19.94 5.06
N ARG A 32 -17.69 -20.26 4.08
CA ARG A 32 -17.28 -20.34 2.66
C ARG A 32 -16.87 -18.97 2.11
N ILE A 33 -17.64 -17.92 2.43
CA ILE A 33 -17.31 -16.53 2.06
C ILE A 33 -15.96 -16.14 2.66
N THR A 34 -15.74 -16.38 3.96
CA THR A 34 -14.47 -16.07 4.62
C THR A 34 -13.31 -16.84 4.00
N ALA A 35 -13.48 -18.13 3.67
CA ALA A 35 -12.45 -18.92 3.01
C ALA A 35 -12.10 -18.37 1.62
N ALA A 36 -13.12 -18.01 0.81
CA ALA A 36 -12.91 -17.40 -0.50
C ALA A 36 -12.21 -16.03 -0.41
N VAL A 37 -12.60 -15.18 0.54
CA VAL A 37 -11.93 -13.90 0.82
C VAL A 37 -10.48 -14.12 1.23
N GLY A 38 -10.20 -15.10 2.09
CA GLY A 38 -8.83 -15.44 2.51
C GLY A 38 -7.96 -15.87 1.34
N LEU A 39 -8.49 -16.68 0.43
CA LEU A 39 -7.79 -17.06 -0.81
C LEU A 39 -7.55 -15.86 -1.73
N ALA A 40 -8.57 -15.01 -1.92
CA ALA A 40 -8.43 -13.79 -2.72
C ALA A 40 -7.38 -12.84 -2.11
N GLN A 41 -7.34 -12.69 -0.79
CA GLN A 41 -6.32 -11.90 -0.08
C GLN A 41 -4.93 -12.49 -0.27
N ASN A 42 -4.77 -13.81 -0.14
CA ASN A 42 -3.48 -14.47 -0.38
C ASN A 42 -3.00 -14.28 -1.82
N PHE A 43 -3.89 -14.47 -2.81
CA PHE A 43 -3.59 -14.23 -4.21
C PHE A 43 -3.19 -12.78 -4.47
N ALA A 44 -3.96 -11.81 -3.95
CA ALA A 44 -3.67 -10.39 -4.11
C ALA A 44 -2.31 -10.03 -3.49
N ALA A 45 -1.98 -10.57 -2.31
CA ALA A 45 -0.70 -10.34 -1.65
C ALA A 45 0.48 -10.86 -2.47
N ILE A 46 0.40 -12.11 -2.96
CA ILE A 46 1.45 -12.69 -3.81
C ILE A 46 1.57 -11.89 -5.11
N ARG A 47 0.45 -11.57 -5.77
CA ARG A 47 0.42 -10.73 -6.98
C ARG A 47 1.09 -9.37 -6.73
N SER A 48 0.81 -8.76 -5.58
CA SER A 48 1.44 -7.52 -5.14
C SER A 48 2.96 -7.66 -5.04
N LEU A 49 3.46 -8.76 -4.45
CA LEU A 49 4.90 -9.00 -4.29
C LEU A 49 5.63 -9.27 -5.62
N VAL A 50 4.98 -9.93 -6.57
CA VAL A 50 5.59 -10.27 -7.88
C VAL A 50 5.37 -9.21 -8.95
N THR A 51 4.56 -8.18 -8.68
CA THR A 51 4.34 -7.07 -9.63
C THR A 51 5.30 -5.94 -9.36
N THR A 52 5.72 -5.28 -10.44
CA THR A 52 6.66 -4.16 -10.38
C THR A 52 6.03 -2.90 -9.79
N GLY A 53 4.70 -2.75 -9.84
CA GLY A 53 4.01 -1.53 -9.44
C GLY A 53 4.28 -1.09 -8.00
N ILE A 54 4.31 -2.03 -7.05
CA ILE A 54 4.58 -1.72 -5.64
C ILE A 54 6.03 -1.33 -5.43
N GLN A 55 6.97 -2.00 -6.10
CA GLN A 55 8.38 -1.64 -6.05
C GLN A 55 8.63 -0.24 -6.64
N HIS A 56 8.01 0.09 -7.77
CA HIS A 56 8.09 1.43 -8.36
C HIS A 56 7.48 2.49 -7.45
N GLY A 57 6.32 2.21 -6.83
CA GLY A 57 5.70 3.10 -5.86
C GLY A 57 6.57 3.32 -4.62
N HIS A 58 7.13 2.25 -4.07
CA HIS A 58 8.03 2.30 -2.91
C HIS A 58 9.31 3.09 -3.23
N MET A 59 9.91 2.89 -4.40
CA MET A 59 11.10 3.65 -4.82
C MET A 59 10.80 5.12 -5.08
N LYS A 60 9.64 5.45 -5.67
CA LYS A 60 9.20 6.84 -5.81
C LYS A 60 9.03 7.51 -4.43
N MET A 61 8.36 6.84 -3.48
CA MET A 61 8.22 7.34 -2.11
C MET A 61 9.58 7.49 -1.42
N HIS A 62 10.46 6.50 -1.57
CA HIS A 62 11.80 6.51 -0.97
C HIS A 62 12.63 7.71 -1.48
N LEU A 63 12.62 7.96 -2.80
CA LEU A 63 13.27 9.11 -3.40
C LEU A 63 12.72 10.42 -2.84
N MET A 64 11.40 10.58 -2.79
CA MET A 64 10.76 11.79 -2.25
C MET A 64 11.12 12.02 -0.78
N ASN A 65 11.18 10.96 0.04
CA ASN A 65 11.58 11.06 1.44
C ASN A 65 13.02 11.56 1.59
N ILE A 66 13.95 11.08 0.75
CA ILE A 66 15.34 11.55 0.75
C ILE A 66 15.41 13.02 0.32
N LEU A 67 14.76 13.38 -0.79
CA LEU A 67 14.74 14.74 -1.32
C LEU A 67 14.18 15.74 -0.30
N ASN A 68 13.08 15.38 0.38
CA ASN A 68 12.49 16.18 1.44
C ASN A 68 13.45 16.34 2.64
N SER A 69 14.14 15.26 3.04
CA SER A 69 15.14 15.33 4.13
C SER A 69 16.32 16.24 3.80
N LEU A 70 16.66 16.36 2.51
CA LEU A 70 17.71 17.22 1.98
C LEU A 70 17.21 18.62 1.59
N LYS A 71 15.91 18.91 1.81
CA LYS A 71 15.26 20.18 1.48
C LYS A 71 15.41 20.58 0.00
N ALA A 72 15.30 19.60 -0.90
CA ALA A 72 15.30 19.87 -2.35
C ALA A 72 14.11 20.77 -2.75
N ASN A 73 14.31 21.66 -3.72
CA ASN A 73 13.22 22.49 -4.26
C ASN A 73 12.44 21.75 -5.35
N ASP A 74 11.35 22.34 -5.83
CA ASP A 74 10.48 21.72 -6.84
C ASP A 74 11.22 21.43 -8.17
N ALA A 75 12.15 22.29 -8.58
CA ALA A 75 12.94 22.08 -9.79
C ALA A 75 13.84 20.84 -9.67
N GLN A 76 14.60 20.74 -8.57
CA GLN A 76 15.44 19.59 -8.25
C GLN A 76 14.62 18.30 -8.08
N ILE A 77 13.43 18.40 -7.49
CA ILE A 77 12.52 17.24 -7.34
C ILE A 77 12.11 16.72 -8.72
N ASN A 78 11.69 17.59 -9.63
CA ASN A 78 11.26 17.19 -10.98
C ASN A 78 12.41 16.58 -11.80
N GLU A 79 13.61 17.15 -11.69
CA GLU A 79 14.80 16.60 -12.34
C GLU A 79 15.21 15.25 -11.73
N ALA A 80 15.20 15.12 -10.41
CA ALA A 80 15.53 13.88 -9.71
C ALA A 80 14.55 12.75 -10.07
N ILE A 81 13.24 13.03 -10.14
CA ILE A 81 12.23 12.05 -10.56
C ILE A 81 12.53 11.51 -11.96
N THR A 82 13.00 12.38 -12.86
CA THR A 82 13.37 11.99 -14.23
C THR A 82 14.66 11.17 -14.24
N HIS A 83 15.68 11.61 -13.49
CA HIS A 83 17.00 10.97 -13.43
C HIS A 83 16.95 9.57 -12.79
N PHE A 84 16.18 9.40 -11.72
CA PHE A 84 16.09 8.13 -10.96
C PHE A 84 14.99 7.19 -11.46
N LYS A 85 14.38 7.46 -12.62
CA LYS A 85 13.25 6.67 -13.14
C LYS A 85 13.58 5.18 -13.34
N ASN A 86 14.81 4.88 -13.78
CA ASN A 86 15.28 3.52 -14.06
C ASN A 86 16.57 3.17 -13.28
N THR A 87 16.89 3.93 -12.23
CA THR A 87 18.17 3.84 -11.51
C THR A 87 17.89 3.55 -10.04
N THR A 88 18.70 2.68 -9.42
CA THR A 88 18.59 2.40 -7.99
C THR A 88 18.81 3.66 -7.17
N VAL A 89 17.83 4.00 -6.34
CA VAL A 89 17.89 5.15 -5.43
C VAL A 89 18.69 4.78 -4.20
N SER A 90 19.69 5.59 -3.86
CA SER A 90 20.40 5.54 -2.58
C SER A 90 20.60 6.95 -2.04
N TYR A 91 20.71 7.11 -0.72
CA TYR A 91 20.92 8.41 -0.11
C TYR A 91 22.18 9.11 -0.66
N ALA A 92 23.28 8.36 -0.85
CA ALA A 92 24.52 8.88 -1.41
C ALA A 92 24.34 9.37 -2.86
N ALA A 93 23.65 8.60 -3.70
CA ALA A 93 23.39 8.97 -5.09
C ALA A 93 22.51 10.23 -5.18
N VAL A 94 21.46 10.33 -4.37
CA VAL A 94 20.59 11.51 -4.35
C VAL A 94 21.33 12.74 -3.83
N ARG A 95 22.14 12.60 -2.77
CA ARG A 95 22.98 13.71 -2.27
C ARG A 95 23.96 14.21 -3.34
N GLN A 96 24.62 13.29 -4.04
CA GLN A 96 25.55 13.65 -5.12
C GLN A 96 24.82 14.31 -6.30
N PHE A 97 23.63 13.82 -6.64
CA PHE A 97 22.77 14.43 -7.67
C PHE A 97 22.46 15.89 -7.35
N LEU A 98 22.05 16.19 -6.11
CA LEU A 98 21.76 17.57 -5.67
C LEU A 98 23.02 18.47 -5.61
N GLN A 99 24.20 17.91 -5.33
CA GLN A 99 25.46 18.67 -5.38
C GLN A 99 25.83 19.10 -6.79
N ASN A 100 25.52 18.27 -7.79
CA ASN A 100 25.76 18.56 -9.20
C ASN A 100 24.68 19.47 -9.82
N HIS A 101 23.53 19.61 -9.17
CA HIS A 101 22.41 20.48 -9.57
C HIS A 101 22.11 21.47 -8.44
N PRO A 102 23.04 22.39 -8.11
CA PRO A 102 22.84 23.36 -7.05
C PRO A 102 21.63 24.23 -7.38
N GLN A 103 20.98 24.76 -6.34
CA GLN A 103 19.83 25.60 -6.56
C GLN A 103 20.29 26.91 -7.21
N ASN A 104 19.79 27.17 -8.42
CA ASN A 104 19.90 28.48 -9.03
C ASN A 104 19.12 29.45 -8.14
N THR A 105 19.86 30.27 -7.39
CA THR A 105 19.34 31.46 -6.68
C THR A 105 18.67 32.42 -7.63
#